data_AF-A0A2T0TFP3-F1
#
_entry.id   AF-A0A2T0TFP3-F1
#
_cell.length_a   1.000
_cell.length_b   1.000
_cell.length_c   1.000
_cell.angle_alpha   90.00
_cell.angle_beta   90.00
_cell.angle_gamma   90.00
#
_symmetry.space_group_name_H-M   'P 1'
#
loop_
_entity.id
_entity.type
_entity.pdbx_description
1 polymer ?
#
loop_
_entity_poly.entity_id
_entity_poly.type
_entity_poly.pdbx_seq_one_letter_code
_entity_poly.pdbx_strand_id
1 'polypeptide(L)'
;MIVLLVLNALVATAGTGFAVAAAVRPESLSYSDAPTAGERFYAWMYTARGVPLGVLTAVVPFVATGTAAVLCLVAAAVAQAADAGIGLSRGERRMVVGAGVATLVHVVTAVAVG
;
A
#
# COMPACT_ATOMS: atom_id res chain seq x y z
N MET A 1 -17.22 8.19 -11.58
CA MET A 1 -16.88 7.44 -10.36
C MET A 1 -16.16 6.11 -10.63
N ILE A 2 -16.70 5.24 -11.48
CA ILE A 2 -16.11 3.91 -11.74
C ILE A 2 -14.62 3.93 -12.14
N VAL A 3 -14.19 4.92 -12.94
CA VAL A 3 -12.79 5.07 -13.36
C VAL A 3 -11.85 5.22 -12.16
N LEU A 4 -12.22 6.02 -11.16
CA LEU A 4 -11.42 6.21 -9.95
C LEU A 4 -11.38 4.94 -9.09
N LEU A 5 -12.49 4.22 -8.98
CA LEU A 5 -12.53 2.94 -8.27
C LEU A 5 -11.60 1.90 -8.91
N VAL A 6 -11.62 1.81 -10.25
CA VAL A 6 -10.74 0.90 -11.01
C VAL A 6 -9.28 1.30 -10.83
N LEU A 7 -8.95 2.60 -10.96
CA LEU A 7 -7.59 3.10 -10.73
C LEU A 7 -7.12 2.78 -9.29
N ASN A 8 -7.96 3.04 -8.31
CA ASN A 8 -7.69 2.73 -6.91
C ASN A 8 -7.43 1.23 -6.69
N ALA A 9 -8.25 0.36 -7.27
CA ALA A 9 -8.03 -1.08 -7.20
C ALA A 9 -6.70 -1.48 -7.83
N LEU A 10 -6.37 -0.98 -9.02
CA LEU A 10 -5.10 -1.30 -9.68
C LEU A 10 -3.89 -0.90 -8.81
N VAL A 11 -3.93 0.29 -8.22
CA VAL A 11 -2.89 0.78 -7.31
C VAL A 11 -2.81 -0.05 -6.03
N ALA A 12 -3.95 -0.37 -5.40
CA ALA A 12 -4.01 -1.18 -4.19
C ALA A 12 -3.54 -2.63 -4.44
N THR A 13 -3.88 -3.20 -5.60
CA THR A 13 -3.42 -4.53 -6.02
C THR A 13 -1.93 -4.52 -6.32
N ALA A 14 -1.39 -3.50 -6.99
CA ALA A 14 0.05 -3.36 -7.20
C ALA A 14 0.81 -3.27 -5.86
N GLY A 15 0.33 -2.44 -4.93
CA GLY A 15 0.88 -2.35 -3.56
C GLY A 15 0.83 -3.68 -2.81
N THR A 16 -0.29 -4.39 -2.90
CA THR A 16 -0.43 -5.76 -2.35
C THR A 16 0.60 -6.71 -2.97
N GLY A 17 0.81 -6.63 -4.28
CA GLY A 17 1.82 -7.40 -4.99
C GLY A 17 3.23 -7.13 -4.48
N PHE A 18 3.58 -5.87 -4.22
CA PHE A 18 4.87 -5.52 -3.61
C PHE A 18 5.00 -6.06 -2.18
N ALA A 19 3.93 -6.00 -1.38
CA ALA A 19 3.92 -6.59 -0.04
C ALA A 19 4.14 -8.11 -0.10
N VAL A 20 3.48 -8.84 -1.00
CA VAL A 20 3.72 -10.28 -1.19
C VAL A 20 5.16 -10.54 -1.67
N ALA A 21 5.64 -9.75 -2.64
CA ALA A 21 7.00 -9.88 -3.16
C ALA A 21 8.05 -9.71 -2.06
N ALA A 22 7.83 -8.80 -1.10
CA ALA A 22 8.69 -8.63 0.06
C ALA A 22 8.82 -9.89 0.92
N ALA A 23 7.74 -10.65 1.16
CA ALA A 23 7.82 -11.93 1.88
C ALA A 23 8.57 -13.01 1.11
N VAL A 24 8.39 -13.07 -0.21
CA VAL A 24 9.01 -14.08 -1.07
C VAL A 24 10.50 -13.77 -1.32
N ARG A 25 10.84 -12.48 -1.42
CA ARG A 25 12.19 -11.96 -1.68
C ARG A 25 12.54 -10.85 -0.70
N PRO A 26 12.85 -11.17 0.56
CA PRO A 26 13.22 -10.20 1.60
C PRO A 26 14.39 -9.27 1.20
N GLU A 27 15.26 -9.72 0.31
CA GLU A 27 16.34 -8.94 -0.30
C GLU A 27 15.82 -7.72 -1.08
N SER A 28 14.57 -7.74 -1.56
CA SER A 28 13.99 -6.58 -2.27
C SER A 28 13.66 -5.41 -1.34
N LEU A 29 13.51 -5.65 -0.04
CA LEU A 29 13.30 -4.62 0.98
C LEU A 29 14.60 -4.25 1.69
N SER A 30 15.43 -5.24 2.00
CA SER A 30 16.66 -5.04 2.76
C SER A 30 17.83 -4.57 1.91
N TYR A 31 17.79 -4.81 0.59
CA TYR A 31 18.92 -4.66 -0.33
C TYR A 31 20.16 -5.48 0.07
N SER A 32 19.96 -6.50 0.92
CA SER A 32 20.98 -7.41 1.41
C SER A 32 21.05 -8.67 0.53
N ASP A 33 22.24 -9.04 0.04
CA ASP A 33 22.43 -10.25 -0.78
C ASP A 33 22.05 -11.53 -0.02
N ALA A 34 22.22 -11.54 1.30
CA ALA A 34 21.82 -12.63 2.18
C ALA A 34 21.05 -12.06 3.39
N PRO A 35 19.71 -11.94 3.29
CA PRO A 35 18.90 -11.40 4.39
C PRO A 35 19.10 -12.20 5.68
N THR A 36 19.25 -11.50 6.78
CA THR A 36 19.28 -12.03 8.15
C THR A 36 17.91 -12.58 8.56
N ALA A 37 17.86 -13.32 9.66
CA ALA A 37 16.59 -13.77 10.24
C ALA A 37 15.67 -12.61 10.62
N GLY A 38 16.24 -11.49 11.10
CA GLY A 38 15.50 -10.28 11.46
C GLY A 38 14.87 -9.59 10.24
N GLU A 39 15.61 -9.48 9.14
CA GLU A 39 15.09 -8.90 7.89
C GLU A 39 13.97 -9.75 7.29
N ARG A 40 14.11 -11.09 7.32
CA ARG A 40 13.03 -12.01 6.91
C ARG A 40 11.78 -11.86 7.80
N PHE A 41 11.97 -11.81 9.11
CA PHE A 41 10.87 -11.61 10.05
C PHE A 41 10.14 -10.29 9.78
N TYR A 42 10.89 -9.21 9.57
CA TYR A 42 10.32 -7.90 9.25
C TYR A 42 9.55 -7.92 7.92
N ALA A 43 10.10 -8.56 6.89
CA ALA A 43 9.43 -8.70 5.60
C ALA A 43 8.09 -9.44 5.71
N TRP A 44 8.03 -10.53 6.48
CA TRP A 44 6.78 -11.23 6.77
C TRP A 44 5.80 -10.39 7.59
N MET A 45 6.29 -9.65 8.59
CA MET A 45 5.46 -8.72 9.38
C MET A 45 4.85 -7.62 8.50
N TYR A 46 5.66 -7.02 7.62
CA TYR A 46 5.19 -6.02 6.66
C TYR A 46 4.11 -6.61 5.76
N THR A 47 4.35 -7.80 5.20
CA THR A 47 3.40 -8.52 4.34
C THR A 47 2.08 -8.82 5.04
N ALA A 48 2.12 -9.34 6.27
CA ALA A 48 0.94 -9.70 7.05
C ALA A 48 0.02 -8.51 7.36
N ARG A 49 0.56 -7.28 7.35
CA ARG A 49 -0.20 -6.04 7.53
C ARG A 49 -0.62 -5.43 6.20
N GLY A 50 0.29 -5.37 5.23
CA GLY A 50 0.08 -4.73 3.95
C GLY A 50 -0.94 -5.45 3.07
N VAL A 51 -0.92 -6.79 3.03
CA VAL A 51 -1.80 -7.57 2.17
C VAL A 51 -3.28 -7.42 2.56
N PRO A 52 -3.69 -7.60 3.83
CA PRO A 52 -5.09 -7.39 4.20
C PRO A 52 -5.58 -5.97 3.92
N LEU A 53 -4.77 -4.94 4.24
CA LEU A 53 -5.13 -3.56 3.98
C LEU A 53 -5.29 -3.29 2.48
N GLY A 54 -4.36 -3.77 1.66
CA GLY A 54 -4.41 -3.60 0.20
C GLY A 54 -5.61 -4.31 -0.44
N VAL A 55 -5.93 -5.53 0.00
CA VAL A 55 -7.12 -6.26 -0.46
C VAL A 55 -8.41 -5.52 -0.09
N LEU A 56 -8.55 -5.08 1.15
CA LEU A 56 -9.73 -4.31 1.58
C LEU A 56 -9.87 -3.01 0.77
N THR A 57 -8.77 -2.30 0.55
CA THR A 57 -8.74 -1.05 -0.21
C THR A 57 -9.11 -1.25 -1.68
N ALA A 58 -8.76 -2.41 -2.26
CA ALA A 58 -9.11 -2.75 -3.63
C ALA A 58 -10.59 -3.14 -3.79
N VAL A 59 -11.18 -3.84 -2.81
CA VAL A 59 -12.49 -4.48 -2.93
C VAL A 59 -13.62 -3.65 -2.32
N VAL A 60 -13.46 -3.14 -1.09
CA VAL A 60 -14.54 -2.49 -0.32
C VAL A 60 -15.21 -1.34 -1.08
N PRO A 61 -14.49 -0.44 -1.78
CA PRO A 61 -15.11 0.65 -2.52
C PRO A 61 -16.06 0.23 -3.65
N PHE A 62 -16.05 -1.04 -4.07
CA PHE A 62 -16.99 -1.58 -5.08
C PHE A 62 -18.24 -2.21 -4.48
N VAL A 63 -18.18 -2.65 -3.22
CA VAL A 63 -19.25 -3.46 -2.59
C VAL A 63 -19.92 -2.75 -1.42
N ALA A 64 -19.32 -1.68 -0.91
CA ALA A 64 -19.86 -0.87 0.17
C ALA A 64 -19.74 0.62 -0.17
N THR A 65 -20.64 1.43 0.36
CA THR A 65 -20.65 2.88 0.20
C THR A 65 -20.55 3.59 1.55
N GLY A 66 -20.27 4.90 1.51
CA GLY A 66 -20.21 5.74 2.71
C GLY A 66 -19.02 5.42 3.62
N THR A 67 -19.23 5.51 4.94
CA THR A 67 -18.17 5.50 5.96
C THR A 67 -17.22 4.31 5.87
N ALA A 68 -17.71 3.11 5.55
CA ALA A 68 -16.85 1.93 5.46
C ALA A 68 -15.81 2.05 4.34
N ALA A 69 -16.23 2.46 3.14
CA ALA A 69 -15.32 2.67 2.01
C ALA A 69 -14.33 3.81 2.29
N VAL A 70 -14.82 4.92 2.85
CA VAL A 70 -13.98 6.07 3.22
C VAL A 70 -12.91 5.67 4.23
N LEU A 71 -13.26 4.94 5.29
CA LEU A 71 -12.29 4.52 6.31
C LEU A 71 -11.22 3.58 5.75
N CYS A 72 -11.56 2.63 4.88
CA CYS A 72 -10.57 1.77 4.22
C CYS A 72 -9.59 2.60 3.37
N LEU A 73 -10.11 3.53 2.56
CA LEU A 73 -9.30 4.38 1.69
C LEU A 73 -8.41 5.34 2.49
N VAL A 74 -8.92 5.93 3.57
CA VAL A 74 -8.13 6.80 4.45
C VAL A 74 -7.04 6.01 5.18
N ALA A 75 -7.35 4.81 5.69
CA ALA A 75 -6.35 3.96 6.33
C ALA A 75 -5.21 3.61 5.36
N ALA A 76 -5.54 3.26 4.11
CA ALA A 76 -4.55 3.02 3.07
C ALA A 76 -3.75 4.28 2.71
N ALA A 77 -4.42 5.43 2.57
CA ALA A 77 -3.76 6.70 2.29
C ALA A 77 -2.71 7.05 3.36
N VAL A 78 -3.06 6.87 4.64
CA VAL A 78 -2.16 7.11 5.78
C VAL A 78 -0.98 6.15 5.76
N ALA A 79 -1.22 4.85 5.53
CA ALA A 79 -0.14 3.86 5.41
C ALA A 79 0.83 4.23 4.28
N GLN A 80 0.32 4.56 3.10
CA GLN A 80 1.15 4.96 1.96
C GLN A 80 1.87 6.29 2.20
N ALA A 81 1.26 7.23 2.93
CA ALA A 81 1.92 8.49 3.29
C ALA A 81 3.09 8.25 4.26
N ALA A 82 2.92 7.34 5.21
CA ALA A 82 3.99 6.92 6.11
C ALA A 82 5.12 6.22 5.34
N ASP A 83 4.78 5.34 4.39
CA ASP A 83 5.76 4.70 3.50
C ASP A 83 6.53 5.73 2.66
N ALA A 84 5.86 6.74 2.10
CA ALA A 84 6.53 7.83 1.40
C ALA A 84 7.48 8.62 2.33
N GLY A 85 7.06 8.88 3.58
CA GLY A 85 7.89 9.54 4.59
C GLY A 85 9.13 8.71 4.97
N ILE A 86 8.97 7.40 5.15
CA ILE A 86 10.09 6.47 5.37
C ILE A 86 11.03 6.50 4.16
N GLY A 87 10.49 6.40 2.95
CA GLY A 87 11.26 6.48 1.71
C GLY A 87 12.07 7.77 1.59
N LEU A 88 11.49 8.91 1.98
CA LEU A 88 12.19 10.19 2.03
C LEU A 88 13.37 10.15 3.02
N SER A 89 13.15 9.63 4.23
CA SER A 89 14.21 9.50 5.25
C SER A 89 15.33 8.54 4.84
N ARG A 90 15.05 7.59 3.95
CA ARG A 90 16.00 6.59 3.43
C ARG A 90 16.60 6.97 2.07
N GLY A 91 16.16 8.07 1.45
CA GLY A 91 16.57 8.49 0.10
C GLY A 91 16.04 7.58 -1.02
N GLU A 92 15.03 6.76 -0.75
CA GLU A 92 14.49 5.78 -1.69
C GLU A 92 13.43 6.40 -2.60
N ARG A 93 13.88 7.08 -3.65
CA ARG A 93 13.01 7.80 -4.60
C ARG A 93 11.86 6.95 -5.17
N ARG A 94 12.09 5.66 -5.41
CA ARG A 94 11.06 4.74 -5.93
C ARG A 94 9.91 4.57 -4.93
N MET A 95 10.24 4.38 -3.65
CA MET A 95 9.25 4.28 -2.57
C MET A 95 8.48 5.59 -2.41
N VAL A 96 9.17 6.73 -2.43
CA VAL A 96 8.53 8.07 -2.31
C VAL A 96 7.51 8.29 -3.42
N VAL A 97 7.88 8.06 -4.68
CA VAL A 97 7.00 8.29 -5.82
C VAL A 97 5.84 7.28 -5.82
N GLY A 98 6.14 5.99 -5.66
CA GLY A 98 5.12 4.94 -5.70
C GLY A 98 4.10 5.09 -4.57
N ALA A 99 4.56 5.25 -3.34
CA ALA A 99 3.69 5.42 -2.18
C ALA A 99 2.97 6.78 -2.22
N GLY A 100 3.64 7.86 -2.65
CA GLY A 100 3.00 9.17 -2.81
C GLY A 100 1.87 9.18 -3.84
N VAL A 101 2.05 8.55 -5.01
CA VAL A 101 0.98 8.38 -6.01
C VAL A 101 -0.17 7.57 -5.42
N ALA A 102 0.14 6.49 -4.69
CA ALA A 102 -0.89 5.68 -4.06
C ALA A 102 -1.70 6.46 -3.02
N THR A 103 -1.04 7.25 -2.16
CA THR A 103 -1.69 8.16 -1.21
C THR A 103 -2.67 9.09 -1.93
N LEU A 104 -2.23 9.75 -3.01
CA LEU A 104 -3.09 10.67 -3.76
C LEU A 104 -4.32 9.97 -4.35
N VAL A 105 -4.12 8.79 -4.95
CA VAL A 105 -5.23 8.00 -5.53
C VAL A 105 -6.22 7.59 -4.45
N HIS A 106 -5.75 7.10 -3.30
CA HIS A 106 -6.63 6.71 -2.19
C HIS A 106 -7.41 7.91 -1.62
N VAL A 107 -6.75 9.07 -1.43
CA VAL A 107 -7.40 10.30 -0.94
C VAL A 107 -8.45 10.81 -1.91
N VAL A 108 -8.11 10.94 -3.20
CA VAL A 108 -9.05 11.42 -4.22
C VAL A 108 -10.24 10.47 -4.34
N THR A 109 -10.00 9.16 -4.25
CA THR A 109 -11.08 8.18 -4.25
C THR A 109 -11.94 8.31 -3.00
N ALA A 110 -11.35 8.51 -1.82
CA ALA A 110 -12.08 8.70 -0.56
C ALA A 110 -13.00 9.92 -0.60
N VAL A 111 -12.50 11.06 -1.09
CA VAL A 111 -13.28 12.30 -1.26
C VAL A 111 -14.43 12.13 -2.24
N ALA A 112 -14.27 11.29 -3.26
CA ALA A 112 -15.28 11.12 -4.29
C ALA A 112 -16.37 10.10 -3.92
N VAL A 113 -16.10 9.16 -3.01
CA VAL A 113 -17.07 8.14 -2.53
C VAL A 113 -17.72 8.49 -1.19
N GLY A 114 -17.18 9.49 -0.48
CA GLY A 114 -17.75 10.06 0.76
C GLY A 114 -18.74 11.16 0.47
#